data_AF-A0A9X2T2W1-F1
#
_entry.id   AF-A0A9X2T2W1-F1
#
_cell.length_a   1.000
_cell.length_b   1.000
_cell.length_c   1.000
_cell.angle_alpha   90.00
_cell.angle_beta   90.00
_cell.angle_gamma   90.00
#
_symmetry.space_group_name_H-M   'P 1'
#
loop_
_entity.id
_entity.type
_entity.pdbx_description
1 polymer ?
#
loop_
_entity_poly.entity_id
_entity_poly.type
_entity_poly.pdbx_seq_one_letter_code
_entity_poly.pdbx_strand_id
1 'polypeptide(L)'
;MFNQHLGVTPARYYLSLRVDRARELLIYTSQPILEIAVAVGFASTSHLGQWFKRIYGMRPSELRERAGRRHAGQGDVASLSPAVAFGTAPGRG
;
A
#
# COMPACT_ATOMS: atom_id res chain seq x y z
N MET A 1 -19.24 -19.13 12.05
CA MET A 1 -18.13 -20.03 11.65
C MET A 1 -18.01 -19.99 10.13
N PHE A 2 -17.12 -19.16 9.58
CA PHE A 2 -16.95 -18.98 8.13
C PHE A 2 -15.78 -19.84 7.62
N ASN A 3 -16.16 -20.96 7.01
CA ASN A 3 -15.38 -21.99 6.31
C ASN A 3 -14.23 -21.42 5.46
N GLN A 4 -12.97 -21.87 5.57
CA GLN A 4 -12.36 -23.21 5.39
C GLN A 4 -12.31 -23.81 3.96
N HIS A 5 -12.61 -23.09 2.87
CA HIS A 5 -12.62 -23.74 1.53
C HIS A 5 -11.95 -23.03 0.35
N LEU A 6 -11.00 -22.12 0.59
CA LEU A 6 -10.10 -21.65 -0.47
C LEU A 6 -8.67 -21.82 0.03
N GLY A 7 -7.90 -22.72 -0.58
CA GLY A 7 -6.50 -23.04 -0.23
C GLY A 7 -5.52 -21.87 -0.31
N VAL A 8 -6.03 -20.67 -0.58
CA VAL A 8 -5.44 -19.36 -0.32
C VAL A 8 -6.50 -18.62 0.49
N THR A 9 -6.27 -18.47 1.80
CA THR A 9 -7.17 -17.75 2.71
C THR A 9 -7.61 -16.43 2.04
N PRO A 10 -8.91 -16.09 1.96
CA PRO A 10 -9.38 -14.87 1.31
C PRO A 10 -8.59 -13.62 1.75
N ALA A 11 -8.22 -13.58 3.02
CA ALA A 11 -7.32 -12.57 3.59
C ALA A 11 -6.00 -12.38 2.82
N ARG A 12 -5.36 -13.46 2.36
CA ARG A 12 -4.11 -13.42 1.60
C ARG A 12 -4.29 -12.85 0.20
N TYR A 13 -5.42 -13.15 -0.45
CA TYR A 13 -5.75 -12.56 -1.76
C TYR A 13 -6.06 -11.06 -1.64
N TYR A 14 -6.80 -10.65 -0.61
CA TYR A 14 -7.00 -9.22 -0.32
C TYR A 14 -5.69 -8.51 0.02
N LEU A 15 -4.77 -9.18 0.72
CA LEU A 15 -3.44 -8.64 1.00
C LEU A 15 -2.65 -8.43 -0.28
N SER A 16 -2.63 -9.38 -1.23
CA SER A 16 -1.92 -9.19 -2.50
C SER A 16 -2.47 -8.01 -3.29
N LEU A 17 -3.80 -7.86 -3.37
CA LEU A 17 -4.43 -6.71 -4.03
C LEU A 17 -4.02 -5.37 -3.39
N ARG A 18 -3.93 -5.31 -2.06
CA ARG A 18 -3.47 -4.10 -1.34
C ARG A 18 -2.01 -3.79 -1.63
N VAL A 19 -1.15 -4.81 -1.69
CA VAL A 19 0.27 -4.64 -2.01
C VAL A 19 0.44 -4.20 -3.47
N ASP A 20 -0.36 -4.73 -4.39
CA ASP A 20 -0.37 -4.31 -5.79
C ASP A 20 -0.75 -2.84 -5.94
N ARG A 21 -1.79 -2.40 -5.22
CA ARG A 21 -2.16 -0.98 -5.21
C ARG A 21 -1.08 -0.10 -4.60
N ALA A 22 -0.42 -0.56 -3.54
CA ALA A 22 0.70 0.16 -2.93
C ALA A 22 1.87 0.32 -3.91
N ARG A 23 2.15 -0.70 -4.74
CA ARG A 23 3.17 -0.65 -5.78
C ARG A 23 2.85 0.41 -6.82
N GLU A 24 1.61 0.48 -7.29
CA GLU A 24 1.19 1.52 -8.25
C GLU A 24 1.41 2.91 -7.67
N LEU A 25 1.00 3.15 -6.42
CA LEU A 25 1.21 4.43 -5.75
C LEU A 25 2.71 4.76 -5.60
N LEU A 26 3.55 3.78 -5.28
CA LEU A 26 5.00 3.98 -5.19
C LEU A 26 5.67 4.33 -6.53
N ILE A 27 5.06 3.96 -7.66
CA ILE A 27 5.57 4.22 -9.00
C ILE A 27 5.03 5.53 -9.56
N TYR A 28 3.72 5.77 -9.39
CA TYR A 28 3.03 6.92 -9.99
C TYR A 28 2.99 8.15 -9.08
N THR A 29 3.27 8.00 -7.78
CA THR A 29 3.25 9.10 -6.82
C THR A 29 4.56 9.18 -6.06
N SER A 30 4.88 10.38 -5.58
CA SER A 30 6.02 10.64 -4.69
C SER A 30 5.63 10.64 -3.22
N GLN A 31 4.49 10.02 -2.87
CA GLN A 31 3.98 10.05 -1.51
C GLN A 31 4.92 9.31 -0.53
N PRO A 32 4.91 9.71 0.75
CA PRO A 32 5.63 8.97 1.78
C PRO A 32 5.06 7.56 1.91
N ILE A 33 5.94 6.58 2.10
CA ILE A 33 5.57 5.15 2.24
C ILE A 33 4.55 4.96 3.39
N LEU A 34 4.61 5.82 4.40
CA LEU A 34 3.65 5.86 5.50
C LEU A 34 2.23 6.14 5.02
N GLU A 35 2.03 7.19 4.22
CA GLU A 35 0.70 7.51 3.67
C GLU A 35 0.20 6.42 2.75
N ILE A 36 1.08 5.85 1.92
CA ILE A 36 0.72 4.73 1.04
C ILE A 36 0.27 3.52 1.88
N ALA A 37 0.98 3.20 2.97
CA ALA A 37 0.60 2.11 3.86
C ALA A 37 -0.78 2.34 4.49
N VAL A 38 -1.07 3.57 4.94
CA VAL A 38 -2.39 3.92 5.49
C VAL A 38 -3.48 3.83 4.40
N ALA A 39 -3.21 4.35 3.20
CA ALA A 39 -4.16 4.37 2.08
C ALA A 39 -4.56 2.96 1.62
N VAL A 40 -3.64 2.01 1.63
CA VAL A 40 -3.93 0.60 1.28
C VAL A 40 -4.37 -0.25 2.47
N GLY A 41 -4.53 0.35 3.66
CA GLY A 41 -5.08 -0.29 4.85
C GLY A 41 -4.10 -1.16 5.63
N PHE A 42 -2.81 -0.79 5.69
CA PHE A 42 -1.82 -1.37 6.59
C PHE A 42 -1.64 -0.51 7.85
N ALA A 43 -1.46 -1.18 8.98
CA ALA A 43 -1.22 -0.52 10.26
C ALA A 43 0.14 0.20 10.35
N SER A 44 1.13 -0.24 9.56
CA SER A 44 2.47 0.36 9.56
C SER A 44 3.23 0.09 8.26
N THR A 45 4.23 0.93 8.00
CA THR A 45 5.19 0.75 6.89
C THR A 45 5.96 -0.55 6.99
N SER A 46 6.30 -0.99 8.21
CA SER A 46 6.98 -2.26 8.46
C SER A 46 6.13 -3.46 8.03
N HIS A 47 4.82 -3.43 8.35
CA HIS A 47 3.91 -4.51 7.98
C HIS A 47 3.71 -4.56 6.46
N LEU A 48 3.52 -3.41 5.81
CA LEU A 48 3.51 -3.31 4.35
C LEU A 48 4.82 -3.86 3.77
N GLY A 49 5.97 -3.45 4.30
CA GLY A 49 7.29 -3.86 3.80
C GLY A 49 7.56 -5.36 3.89
N GLN A 50 7.06 -6.03 4.94
CA GLN A 50 7.14 -7.48 5.08
C GLN A 50 6.34 -8.20 3.99
N TRP A 51 5.08 -7.79 3.77
CA TRP A 51 4.23 -8.39 2.74
C TRP A 51 4.71 -8.07 1.33
N PHE A 52 5.16 -6.82 1.12
CA PHE A 52 5.72 -6.38 -0.15
C PHE A 52 6.97 -7.19 -0.50
N LYS A 53 7.90 -7.39 0.44
CA LYS A 53 9.07 -8.25 0.22
C LYS A 53 8.67 -9.70 -0.02
N ARG A 54 7.63 -10.20 0.63
CA ARG A 54 7.16 -11.58 0.46
C ARG A 54 6.52 -11.83 -0.91
N ILE A 55 5.90 -10.82 -1.52
CA ILE A 55 5.23 -10.91 -2.83
C ILE A 55 6.19 -10.55 -3.97
N TYR A 56 6.94 -9.45 -3.82
CA TYR A 56 7.76 -8.85 -4.87
C TYR A 56 9.27 -9.06 -4.70
N GLY A 57 9.72 -9.66 -3.60
CA GLY A 57 11.14 -9.92 -3.32
C GLY A 57 11.95 -8.70 -2.86
N MET A 58 11.42 -7.48 -2.99
CA MET A 58 12.09 -6.21 -2.66
C MET A 58 11.31 -5.40 -1.64
N ARG A 59 11.91 -4.37 -1.03
CA ARG A 59 11.19 -3.46 -0.12
C ARG A 59 10.51 -2.32 -0.88
N PRO A 60 9.39 -1.77 -0.36
CA PRO A 60 8.74 -0.61 -0.99
C PRO A 60 9.66 0.62 -1.04
N SER A 61 10.55 0.76 -0.06
CA SER A 61 11.60 1.79 -0.06
C SER A 61 12.62 1.63 -1.20
N GLU A 62 12.98 0.39 -1.50
CA GLU A 62 13.95 0.05 -2.56
C GLU A 62 13.33 0.25 -3.95
N LEU A 63 12.05 -0.11 -4.11
CA LEU A 63 11.30 0.22 -5.32
C LEU A 63 11.24 1.74 -5.52
N ARG A 64 10.98 2.51 -4.45
CA ARG A 64 10.94 3.98 -4.51
C ARG A 64 12.30 4.57 -4.81
N GLU A 65 13.39 4.03 -4.28
CA GLU A 65 14.73 4.48 -4.63
C GLU A 65 15.02 4.23 -6.11
N ARG A 66 14.63 3.06 -6.63
CA ARG A 66 14.80 2.70 -8.04
C ARG A 66 13.96 3.58 -8.98
N ALA A 67 12.75 3.95 -8.56
CA ALA A 67 11.88 4.89 -9.28
C ALA A 67 12.37 6.34 -9.14
N GLY A 68 12.83 6.73 -7.95
CA GLY A 68 13.35 8.04 -7.60
C GLY A 68 14.65 8.40 -8.32
N ARG A 69 15.51 7.41 -8.62
CA ARG A 69 16.64 7.61 -9.55
C ARG A 69 16.21 8.06 -10.94
N ARG A 70 14.93 7.90 -11.31
CA ARG A 70 14.35 8.47 -12.54
C ARG A 70 13.63 9.81 -12.32
N HIS A 71 13.33 10.18 -11.07
CA HIS A 71 12.57 11.38 -10.68
C HIS A 71 13.37 12.44 -9.90
N ALA A 72 14.68 12.24 -9.68
CA ALA A 72 15.58 13.15 -8.96
C ALA A 72 15.85 14.51 -9.66
N GLY A 73 14.86 15.04 -10.39
CA GLY A 73 14.86 16.36 -11.02
C GLY A 73 13.61 17.18 -10.78
N GLN A 74 12.64 16.76 -9.95
CA GLN A 74 11.41 17.54 -9.73
C GLN A 74 11.07 17.66 -8.25
N GLY A 75 11.41 18.82 -7.68
CA GLY A 75 10.99 19.24 -6.35
C GLY A 75 9.50 19.58 -6.30
N ASP A 76 9.01 19.60 -5.07
CA ASP A 76 7.74 20.16 -4.60
C ASP A 76 6.45 19.40 -4.96
N VAL A 77 5.85 18.73 -3.96
CA VAL A 77 4.39 18.61 -3.79
C VAL A 77 4.09 18.28 -2.32
N ALA A 78 4.47 19.19 -1.41
CA ALA A 78 3.89 19.24 -0.09
C ALA A 78 2.54 19.97 -0.18
N SER A 79 1.50 19.35 -0.76
CA SER A 79 0.10 19.80 -0.63
C SER A 79 -0.85 18.90 -1.41
N LEU A 80 -1.28 17.77 -0.85
CA LEU A 80 -2.62 17.21 -1.08
C LEU A 80 -2.99 16.34 0.13
N SER A 81 -3.78 16.90 1.04
CA SER A 81 -4.40 16.18 2.16
C SER A 81 -5.16 14.94 1.66
N PRO A 82 -4.95 13.74 2.25
CA PRO A 82 -5.74 12.55 1.93
C PRO A 82 -7.05 12.58 2.72
N ALA A 83 -7.87 13.60 2.50
CA ALA A 83 -9.28 13.52 2.83
C ALA A 83 -9.98 12.94 1.60
N VAL A 84 -10.62 11.79 1.75
CA VAL A 84 -11.35 10.97 0.75
C VAL A 84 -10.54 9.74 0.30
N ALA A 85 -10.82 8.59 0.93
CA ALA A 85 -11.21 7.34 0.25
C ALA A 85 -11.03 6.10 1.16
N PHE A 86 -11.91 5.92 2.16
CA PHE A 86 -12.62 4.65 2.33
C PHE A 86 -13.76 4.86 3.35
N GLY A 87 -14.99 4.65 2.92
CA GLY A 87 -16.20 4.94 3.68
C GLY A 87 -16.20 4.30 5.06
N THR A 88 -16.38 5.13 6.08
CA THR A 88 -17.01 4.72 7.32
C THR A 88 -18.41 4.21 6.96
N ALA A 89 -18.65 2.93 7.16
CA ALA A 89 -20.00 2.39 7.17
C ALA A 89 -20.70 2.91 8.44
N PRO A 90 -21.88 3.55 8.36
CA PRO A 90 -22.64 3.87 9.56
C PRO A 90 -23.20 2.58 10.16
N GLY A 91 -23.22 2.55 11.48
CA GLY A 91 -23.58 1.39 12.31
C GLY A 91 -24.96 0.80 12.03
N ARG A 92 -25.11 -0.47 12.43
CA ARG A 92 -26.40 -1.15 12.55
C ARG A 92 -26.59 -1.58 13.99
N GLY A 93 -27.75 -1.19 14.53
CA GLY A 93 -28.47 -1.85 15.62
C GLY A 93 -28.06 -1.42 17.01
#